data_AF-A0A357ZDN0-F1
#
_entry.id   AF-A0A357ZDN0-F1
#
_cell.length_a   1.000
_cell.length_b   1.000
_cell.length_c   1.000
_cell.angle_alpha   90.00
_cell.angle_beta   90.00
_cell.angle_gamma   90.00
#
_symmetry.space_group_name_H-M   'P 1'
#
loop_
_entity.id
_entity.type
_entity.pdbx_description
1 polymer ?
#
loop_
_entity_poly.entity_id
_entity_poly.type
_entity_poly.pdbx_seq_one_letter_code
_entity_poly.pdbx_strand_id
1 'polypeptide(L)'
;RNIGEASVFEDYRRQLLEVLVAARVEKIIVACPGCYHNLRLLCEWEALKDVEIQALPVALCDMELPMVACDPGASVCVHDSCPDRSHGVFADGIRALLAGLDIREVQHNRRRSQCCGMGKLRALTHPELSAKLTDDRLFELKASGADTVVAGCLTCVGALQPVARHYLELAFRTRVDWNGVHATMEEALKSFDAGPVAYTGLEERSSLG
;
A
#
# COMPACT_ATOMS: atom_id res chain seq x y z
N ARG A 1 18.85 1.63 -2.79
CA ARG A 1 19.12 0.60 -3.81
C ARG A 1 17.82 -0.15 -4.09
N ASN A 2 17.42 -0.28 -5.35
CA ASN A 2 16.32 -1.16 -5.72
C ASN A 2 16.81 -2.61 -5.67
N ILE A 3 15.90 -3.54 -5.43
CA ILE A 3 16.17 -4.97 -5.26
C ILE A 3 15.29 -5.76 -6.23
N GLY A 4 15.75 -6.93 -6.64
CA GLY A 4 15.08 -7.75 -7.65
C GLY A 4 15.76 -7.69 -9.02
N GLU A 5 15.19 -8.38 -10.00
CA GLU A 5 15.71 -8.48 -11.35
C GLU A 5 15.25 -7.30 -12.21
N ALA A 6 16.19 -6.43 -12.56
CA ALA A 6 15.91 -5.21 -13.30
C ALA A 6 15.33 -5.49 -14.70
N SER A 7 15.83 -6.51 -15.42
CA SER A 7 15.31 -6.89 -16.74
C SER A 7 13.85 -7.34 -16.65
N VAL A 8 13.51 -8.19 -15.68
CA VAL A 8 12.13 -8.66 -15.47
C VAL A 8 11.20 -7.50 -15.14
N PHE A 9 11.66 -6.55 -14.31
CA PHE A 9 10.90 -5.34 -14.03
C PHE A 9 10.62 -4.52 -15.31
N GLU A 10 11.64 -4.33 -16.15
CA GLU A 10 11.51 -3.59 -17.42
C GLU A 10 10.56 -4.29 -18.42
N ASP A 11 10.52 -5.61 -18.42
CA ASP A 11 9.61 -6.37 -19.29
C ASP A 11 8.15 -6.26 -18.80
N TYR A 12 7.90 -6.45 -17.51
CA TYR A 12 6.57 -6.22 -16.91
C TYR A 12 6.08 -4.80 -17.14
N ARG A 13 6.98 -3.84 -17.00
CA ARG A 13 6.73 -2.42 -17.24
C ARG A 13 6.25 -2.17 -18.67
N ARG A 14 6.93 -2.75 -19.67
CA ARG A 14 6.53 -2.63 -21.08
C ARG A 14 5.14 -3.21 -21.30
N GLN A 15 4.88 -4.42 -20.80
CA GLN A 15 3.59 -5.08 -20.92
C GLN A 15 2.46 -4.27 -20.27
N LEU A 16 2.69 -3.71 -19.08
CA LEU A 16 1.72 -2.85 -18.42
C LEU A 16 1.38 -1.61 -19.27
N LEU A 17 2.39 -0.95 -19.85
CA LEU A 17 2.15 0.20 -20.74
C LEU A 17 1.37 -0.18 -21.98
N GLU A 18 1.70 -1.31 -22.62
CA GLU A 18 0.98 -1.81 -23.80
C GLU A 18 -0.51 -2.01 -23.49
N VAL A 19 -0.83 -2.62 -22.33
CA VAL A 19 -2.22 -2.81 -21.88
C VAL A 19 -2.92 -1.46 -21.64
N LEU A 20 -2.27 -0.53 -20.92
CA LEU A 20 -2.87 0.78 -20.61
C LEU A 20 -3.13 1.62 -21.86
N VAL A 21 -2.18 1.63 -22.80
CA VAL A 21 -2.30 2.37 -24.07
C VAL A 21 -3.34 1.73 -24.98
N ALA A 22 -3.33 0.40 -25.13
CA ALA A 22 -4.32 -0.30 -25.95
C ALA A 22 -5.75 -0.11 -25.43
N ALA A 23 -5.91 -0.06 -24.10
CA ALA A 23 -7.19 0.22 -23.45
C ALA A 23 -7.59 1.71 -23.48
N ARG A 24 -6.72 2.61 -23.96
CA ARG A 24 -6.95 4.07 -24.00
C ARG A 24 -7.36 4.63 -22.64
N VAL A 25 -6.66 4.21 -21.59
CA VAL A 25 -6.98 4.61 -20.22
C VAL A 25 -6.72 6.12 -20.05
N GLU A 26 -7.76 6.86 -19.67
CA GLU A 26 -7.64 8.29 -19.35
C GLU A 26 -7.38 8.53 -17.85
N LYS A 27 -7.81 7.60 -17.00
CA LYS A 27 -7.73 7.73 -15.54
C LYS A 27 -7.45 6.39 -14.86
N ILE A 28 -6.51 6.38 -13.93
CA ILE A 28 -6.16 5.24 -13.09
C ILE A 28 -6.41 5.59 -11.62
N ILE A 29 -7.33 4.86 -10.98
CA ILE A 29 -7.55 4.95 -9.53
C ILE A 29 -6.75 3.85 -8.86
N VAL A 30 -5.91 4.20 -7.88
CA VAL A 30 -5.08 3.25 -7.16
C VAL A 30 -5.42 3.17 -5.68
N ALA A 31 -5.49 1.95 -5.15
CA ALA A 31 -5.80 1.68 -3.76
C ALA A 31 -4.56 1.61 -2.84
N CYS A 32 -3.36 1.60 -3.39
CA CYS A 32 -2.11 1.42 -2.65
C CYS A 32 -1.14 2.60 -2.87
N PRO A 33 -0.58 3.19 -1.79
CA PRO A 33 0.42 4.25 -1.88
C PRO A 33 1.65 3.87 -2.70
N GLY A 34 2.07 2.59 -2.63
CA GLY A 34 3.19 2.09 -3.43
C GLY A 34 2.89 2.11 -4.92
N CYS A 35 1.69 1.71 -5.33
CA CYS A 35 1.26 1.78 -6.74
C CYS A 35 1.17 3.23 -7.21
N TYR A 36 0.63 4.13 -6.39
CA TYR A 36 0.57 5.56 -6.71
C TYR A 36 1.94 6.16 -6.95
N HIS A 37 2.88 5.91 -6.03
CA HIS A 37 4.26 6.37 -6.18
C HIS A 37 4.92 5.83 -7.46
N ASN A 38 4.80 4.52 -7.72
CA ASN A 38 5.43 3.91 -8.89
C ASN A 38 4.79 4.38 -10.19
N LEU A 39 3.45 4.43 -10.29
CA LEU A 39 2.76 4.91 -11.49
C LEU A 39 3.06 6.38 -11.78
N ARG A 40 3.21 7.22 -10.75
CA ARG A 40 3.66 8.60 -10.92
C ARG A 40 5.06 8.70 -11.54
N LEU A 41 5.99 7.80 -11.17
CA LEU A 41 7.28 7.70 -11.85
C LEU A 41 7.13 7.26 -13.32
N LEU A 42 6.09 6.47 -13.64
CA LEU A 42 5.80 6.09 -15.02
C LEU A 42 5.13 7.21 -15.83
N CYS A 43 4.41 8.14 -15.20
CA CYS A 43 3.87 9.34 -15.85
C CYS A 43 4.95 10.34 -16.29
N GLU A 44 6.20 10.17 -15.85
CA GLU A 44 7.34 10.85 -16.48
C GLU A 44 7.60 10.32 -17.90
N TRP A 45 6.89 9.27 -18.35
CA TRP A 45 6.99 8.74 -19.70
C TRP A 45 5.89 9.28 -20.59
N GLU A 46 6.26 9.55 -21.83
CA GLU A 46 5.40 10.14 -22.85
C GLU A 46 4.06 9.41 -23.02
N ALA A 47 4.05 8.09 -22.87
CA ALA A 47 2.84 7.26 -23.05
C ALA A 47 1.78 7.45 -21.95
N LEU A 48 2.15 7.95 -20.77
CA LEU A 48 1.24 8.14 -19.63
C LEU A 48 1.13 9.61 -19.19
N LYS A 49 1.70 10.54 -19.96
CA LYS A 49 1.75 11.96 -19.59
C LYS A 49 0.36 12.59 -19.38
N ASP A 50 -0.62 12.13 -20.14
CA ASP A 50 -2.00 12.64 -20.15
C ASP A 50 -2.94 11.78 -19.28
N VAL A 51 -2.45 10.71 -18.65
CA VAL A 51 -3.25 9.81 -17.82
C VAL A 51 -3.35 10.37 -16.40
N GLU A 52 -4.56 10.61 -15.93
CA GLU A 52 -4.80 11.06 -14.56
C GLU A 52 -4.60 9.89 -13.58
N ILE A 53 -3.64 10.01 -12.66
CA ILE A 53 -3.50 9.07 -11.54
C ILE A 53 -4.12 9.65 -10.28
N GLN A 54 -5.18 9.02 -9.80
CA GLN A 54 -5.87 9.40 -8.58
C GLN A 54 -5.69 8.36 -7.47
N ALA A 55 -5.43 8.81 -6.26
CA ALA A 55 -5.46 7.95 -5.08
C ALA A 55 -6.92 7.63 -4.72
N LEU A 56 -7.22 6.36 -4.45
CA LEU A 56 -8.54 5.91 -4.05
C LEU A 56 -9.14 6.71 -2.88
N PRO A 57 -8.43 7.03 -1.77
CA PRO A 57 -9.06 7.81 -0.71
C PRO A 57 -9.52 9.20 -1.16
N VAL A 58 -8.87 9.82 -2.15
CA VAL A 58 -9.32 11.08 -2.75
C VAL A 58 -10.56 10.84 -3.61
N ALA A 59 -10.55 9.80 -4.45
CA ALA A 59 -11.71 9.45 -5.27
C ALA A 59 -12.95 9.14 -4.41
N LEU A 60 -12.77 8.50 -3.25
CA LEU A 60 -13.86 8.23 -2.30
C LEU A 60 -14.40 9.52 -1.67
N CYS A 61 -13.55 10.51 -1.39
CA CYS A 61 -14.00 11.83 -0.95
C CYS A 61 -14.83 12.52 -2.04
N ASP A 62 -14.39 12.48 -3.30
CA ASP A 62 -15.08 13.10 -4.43
C ASP A 62 -16.46 12.46 -4.69
N MET A 63 -16.61 11.18 -4.36
CA MET A 63 -17.88 10.46 -4.44
C MET A 63 -18.83 10.76 -3.26
N GLU A 64 -18.41 11.58 -2.31
CA GLU A 64 -19.15 11.91 -1.08
C GLU A 64 -19.65 10.66 -0.33
N LEU A 65 -18.89 9.56 -0.42
CA LEU A 65 -19.30 8.32 0.22
C LEU A 65 -19.33 8.55 1.73
N PRO A 66 -20.44 8.23 2.41
CA PRO A 66 -20.48 8.34 3.86
C PRO A 66 -19.46 7.37 4.41
N MET A 67 -18.35 7.91 4.93
CA MET A 67 -17.36 7.12 5.64
C MET A 67 -18.00 6.60 6.90
N VAL A 68 -18.42 5.38 6.76
CA VAL A 68 -19.09 4.64 7.79
C VAL A 68 -18.00 3.96 8.64
N ALA A 69 -18.16 4.04 9.96
CA ALA A 69 -17.59 3.16 10.98
C ALA A 69 -16.15 3.39 11.45
N CYS A 70 -16.05 4.31 12.41
CA CYS A 70 -15.71 3.88 13.77
C CYS A 70 -16.94 4.13 14.68
N ASP A 71 -16.99 3.52 15.86
CA ASP A 71 -18.05 3.81 16.83
C ASP A 71 -18.06 5.32 17.14
N PRO A 72 -19.23 5.96 17.33
CA PRO A 72 -19.29 7.36 17.73
C PRO A 72 -18.39 7.63 18.95
N GLY A 73 -17.40 8.51 18.80
CA GLY A 73 -16.43 8.84 19.86
C GLY A 73 -15.11 8.05 19.83
N ALA A 74 -14.92 7.12 18.89
CA ALA A 74 -13.65 6.44 18.71
C ALA A 74 -12.57 7.38 18.17
N SER A 75 -11.36 7.23 18.70
CA SER A 75 -10.17 7.96 18.29
C SER A 75 -9.31 7.13 17.33
N VAL A 76 -8.73 7.79 16.33
CA VAL A 76 -7.91 7.15 15.29
C VAL A 76 -6.56 7.84 15.14
N CYS A 77 -5.53 7.07 14.82
CA CYS A 77 -4.22 7.61 14.43
C CYS A 77 -3.91 7.18 13.00
N VAL A 78 -3.55 8.11 12.12
CA VAL A 78 -3.19 7.78 10.73
C VAL A 78 -1.70 7.44 10.65
N HIS A 79 -1.36 6.24 10.18
CA HIS A 79 -0.01 5.86 9.79
C HIS A 79 0.24 6.22 8.33
N ASP A 80 1.04 7.27 8.13
CA ASP A 80 1.41 7.72 6.79
C ASP A 80 2.43 6.76 6.20
N SER A 81 2.03 6.03 5.17
CA SER A 81 2.84 4.97 4.56
C SER A 81 4.08 5.56 3.88
N CYS A 82 5.24 4.91 4.02
CA CYS A 82 6.49 5.48 3.52
C CYS A 82 6.55 5.79 2.01
N PRO A 83 5.84 5.09 1.08
CA PRO A 83 5.80 5.48 -0.32
C PRO A 83 5.04 6.79 -0.57
N ASP A 84 4.14 7.17 0.33
CA ASP A 84 3.35 8.41 0.23
C ASP A 84 4.09 9.64 0.76
N ARG A 85 5.23 9.44 1.44
CA ARG A 85 5.93 10.48 2.20
C ARG A 85 6.26 11.73 1.38
N SER A 86 6.51 11.61 0.07
CA SER A 86 6.85 12.73 -0.80
C SER A 86 5.65 13.61 -1.19
N HIS A 87 4.42 13.06 -1.16
CA HIS A 87 3.23 13.72 -1.69
C HIS A 87 2.11 13.88 -0.66
N GLY A 88 1.95 12.91 0.24
CA GLY A 88 0.92 12.92 1.30
C GLY A 88 -0.51 12.66 0.80
N VAL A 89 -0.69 12.26 -0.46
CA VAL A 89 -2.00 12.20 -1.12
C VAL A 89 -2.89 11.13 -0.48
N PHE A 90 -2.31 9.97 -0.15
CA PHE A 90 -3.08 8.92 0.54
C PHE A 90 -3.36 9.31 1.98
N ALA A 91 -2.34 9.76 2.69
CA ALA A 91 -2.39 10.16 4.08
C ALA A 91 -3.42 11.26 4.33
N ASP A 92 -3.43 12.31 3.50
CA ASP A 92 -4.37 13.42 3.61
C ASP A 92 -5.77 13.03 3.12
N GLY A 93 -5.89 12.23 2.06
CA GLY A 93 -7.18 11.66 1.64
C GLY A 93 -7.83 10.80 2.74
N ILE A 94 -7.05 9.95 3.41
CA ILE A 94 -7.53 9.15 4.55
C ILE A 94 -7.96 10.05 5.70
N ARG A 95 -7.19 11.11 6.03
CA ARG A 95 -7.62 12.07 7.06
C ARG A 95 -8.92 12.78 6.70
N ALA A 96 -9.10 13.15 5.44
CA ALA A 96 -10.34 13.77 4.96
C ALA A 96 -11.53 12.81 5.10
N LEU A 97 -11.35 11.54 4.72
CA LEU A 97 -12.34 10.48 4.94
C LEU A 97 -12.68 10.28 6.43
N LEU A 98 -11.74 10.54 7.33
CA LEU A 98 -11.90 10.36 8.78
C LEU A 98 -12.19 11.67 9.53
N ALA A 99 -12.49 12.78 8.84
CA ALA A 99 -12.59 14.10 9.44
C ALA A 99 -13.68 14.24 10.54
N GLY A 100 -14.63 13.30 10.59
CA GLY A 100 -15.65 13.22 11.66
C GLY A 100 -15.21 12.51 12.94
N LEU A 101 -13.97 12.03 13.03
CA LEU A 101 -13.43 11.29 14.19
C LEU A 101 -12.38 12.12 14.96
N ASP A 102 -12.06 11.68 16.18
CA ASP A 102 -10.93 12.22 16.95
C ASP A 102 -9.60 11.69 16.38
N ILE A 103 -8.97 12.46 15.48
CA ILE A 103 -7.69 12.10 14.88
C ILE A 103 -6.53 12.52 15.80
N ARG A 104 -5.85 11.53 16.41
CA ARG A 104 -4.67 11.71 17.25
C ARG A 104 -3.39 11.47 16.44
N GLU A 105 -2.70 12.57 16.15
CA GLU A 105 -1.45 12.54 15.39
C GLU A 105 -0.25 12.10 16.25
N VAL A 106 0.68 11.39 15.65
CA VAL A 106 2.00 11.12 16.27
C VAL A 106 3.03 12.15 15.86
N GLN A 107 4.13 12.23 16.61
CA GLN A 107 5.24 13.16 16.35
C GLN A 107 5.79 13.02 14.91
N HIS A 108 6.05 11.79 14.49
CA HIS A 108 6.51 11.46 13.14
C HIS A 108 5.31 11.11 12.25
N ASN A 109 4.71 12.15 11.68
CA ASN A 109 3.68 12.05 10.65
C ASN A 109 4.13 12.75 9.34
N ARG A 110 3.31 12.61 8.30
CA ARG A 110 3.48 13.13 6.94
C ARG A 110 4.89 12.85 6.42
N ARG A 111 5.61 13.90 5.98
CA ARG A 111 6.98 13.82 5.47
C ARG A 111 7.97 13.22 6.49
N ARG A 112 7.65 13.22 7.78
CA ARG A 112 8.49 12.68 8.85
C ARG A 112 8.12 11.24 9.23
N SER A 113 7.03 10.68 8.70
CA SER A 113 6.51 9.37 9.11
C SER A 113 7.51 8.24 8.95
N GLN A 114 7.74 7.47 10.00
CA GLN A 114 8.73 6.40 10.01
C GLN A 114 8.25 5.13 9.26
N CYS A 115 9.20 4.30 8.83
CA CYS A 115 8.91 3.07 8.10
C CYS A 115 8.32 1.99 9.04
N CYS A 116 7.34 1.21 8.57
CA CYS A 116 6.78 0.06 9.29
C CYS A 116 7.66 -1.20 9.27
N GLY A 117 8.94 -1.10 8.87
CA GLY A 117 9.88 -2.22 8.79
C GLY A 117 9.77 -3.10 7.53
N MET A 118 8.57 -3.28 6.97
CA MET A 118 8.28 -4.34 6.00
C MET A 118 8.54 -4.00 4.51
N GLY A 119 8.77 -2.73 4.17
CA GLY A 119 8.99 -2.30 2.78
C GLY A 119 10.32 -2.78 2.18
N LYS A 120 10.38 -2.89 0.85
CA LYS A 120 11.59 -3.25 0.07
C LYS A 120 12.22 -4.58 0.50
N LEU A 121 11.42 -5.64 0.65
CA LEU A 121 11.84 -6.99 1.08
C LEU A 121 12.80 -6.98 2.29
N ARG A 122 12.66 -5.99 3.17
CA ARG A 122 13.59 -5.80 4.29
C ARG A 122 13.43 -6.90 5.32
N ALA A 123 12.22 -7.40 5.53
CA ALA A 123 12.01 -8.57 6.39
C ALA A 123 12.80 -9.80 5.92
N LEU A 124 13.02 -9.96 4.62
CA LEU A 124 13.81 -11.06 4.07
C LEU A 124 15.32 -10.78 4.11
N THR A 125 15.73 -9.56 3.74
CA THR A 125 17.15 -9.22 3.55
C THR A 125 17.84 -8.71 4.83
N HIS A 126 17.08 -8.12 5.76
CA HIS A 126 17.56 -7.49 7.01
C HIS A 126 16.51 -7.66 8.13
N PRO A 127 16.24 -8.90 8.58
CA PRO A 127 15.15 -9.20 9.51
C PRO A 127 15.25 -8.45 10.85
N GLU A 128 16.44 -8.34 11.44
CA GLU A 128 16.64 -7.62 12.71
C GLU A 128 16.29 -6.13 12.60
N LEU A 129 16.71 -5.49 11.49
CA LEU A 129 16.38 -4.09 11.22
C LEU A 129 14.89 -3.93 10.95
N SER A 130 14.27 -4.88 10.25
CA SER A 130 12.82 -4.88 10.04
C SER A 130 12.07 -4.91 11.37
N ALA A 131 12.42 -5.85 12.25
CA ALA A 131 11.82 -5.99 13.58
C ALA A 131 11.98 -4.71 14.40
N LYS A 132 13.20 -4.17 14.46
CA LYS A 132 13.47 -2.92 15.18
C LYS A 132 12.61 -1.75 14.67
N LEU A 133 12.52 -1.56 13.35
CA LEU A 133 11.70 -0.48 12.77
C LEU A 133 10.21 -0.67 13.06
N THR A 134 9.72 -1.91 13.03
CA THR A 134 8.34 -2.22 13.41
C THR A 134 8.08 -1.89 14.88
N ASP A 135 8.97 -2.29 15.79
CA ASP A 135 8.84 -2.05 17.23
C ASP A 135 8.88 -0.56 17.57
N ASP A 136 9.86 0.17 17.04
CA ASP A 136 10.00 1.62 17.22
C ASP A 136 8.72 2.32 16.74
N ARG A 137 8.16 1.88 15.59
CA ARG A 137 6.94 2.48 15.03
C ARG A 137 5.69 2.11 15.82
N LEU A 138 5.56 0.87 16.28
CA LEU A 138 4.45 0.44 17.14
C LEU A 138 4.45 1.19 18.46
N PHE A 139 5.62 1.42 19.05
CA PHE A 139 5.75 2.21 20.29
C PHE A 139 5.19 3.61 20.11
N GLU A 140 5.61 4.31 19.05
CA GLU A 140 5.14 5.67 18.76
C GLU A 140 3.63 5.70 18.46
N LEU A 141 3.13 4.77 17.66
CA LEU A 141 1.71 4.69 17.33
C LEU A 141 0.85 4.44 18.57
N LYS A 142 1.28 3.55 19.47
CA LYS A 142 0.59 3.30 20.75
C LYS A 142 0.63 4.53 21.66
N ALA A 143 1.72 5.30 21.64
CA ALA A 143 1.84 6.53 22.42
C ALA A 143 0.88 7.65 21.98
N SER A 144 0.26 7.56 20.79
CA SER A 144 -0.83 8.45 20.38
C SER A 144 -2.08 8.32 21.27
N GLY A 145 -2.23 7.17 21.94
CA GLY A 145 -3.42 6.83 22.70
C GLY A 145 -4.68 6.64 21.86
N ALA A 146 -4.59 6.57 20.53
CA ALA A 146 -5.74 6.30 19.67
C ALA A 146 -6.23 4.85 19.82
N ASP A 147 -7.54 4.64 19.68
CA ASP A 147 -8.16 3.32 19.76
C ASP A 147 -7.79 2.43 18.55
N THR A 148 -7.51 3.05 17.40
CA THR A 148 -7.17 2.34 16.17
C THR A 148 -6.13 3.10 15.36
N VAL A 149 -5.13 2.38 14.84
CA VAL A 149 -4.22 2.91 13.82
C VAL A 149 -4.81 2.63 12.44
N VAL A 150 -4.87 3.63 11.57
CA VAL A 150 -5.38 3.51 10.21
C VAL A 150 -4.26 3.71 9.20
N ALA A 151 -4.12 2.80 8.23
CA ALA A 151 -3.11 2.92 7.18
C ALA A 151 -3.70 2.68 5.78
N GLY A 152 -3.04 3.27 4.78
CA GLY A 152 -3.37 3.10 3.36
C GLY A 152 -2.63 1.96 2.65
N CYS A 153 -1.61 1.37 3.29
CA CYS A 153 -0.78 0.34 2.70
C CYS A 153 -1.00 -1.00 3.40
N LEU A 154 -1.43 -2.01 2.64
CA LEU A 154 -1.69 -3.36 3.16
C LEU A 154 -0.47 -3.97 3.86
N THR A 155 0.73 -3.75 3.32
CA THR A 155 1.99 -4.19 3.93
C THR A 155 2.25 -3.52 5.29
N CYS A 156 1.88 -2.25 5.45
CA CYS A 156 1.96 -1.58 6.75
C CYS A 156 0.96 -2.18 7.74
N VAL A 157 -0.27 -2.48 7.30
CA VAL A 157 -1.31 -3.04 8.17
C VAL A 157 -0.90 -4.42 8.69
N GLY A 158 -0.38 -5.31 7.82
CA GLY A 158 0.11 -6.62 8.25
C GLY A 158 1.28 -6.51 9.25
N ALA A 159 2.22 -5.60 9.00
CA ALA A 159 3.37 -5.38 9.88
C ALA A 159 3.00 -4.78 11.25
N LEU A 160 1.91 -4.02 11.32
CA LEU A 160 1.49 -3.29 12.52
C LEU A 160 0.27 -3.93 13.20
N GLN A 161 -0.02 -5.20 12.91
CA GLN A 161 -1.03 -5.96 13.64
C GLN A 161 -0.65 -6.09 15.14
N PRO A 162 -1.65 -6.19 16.04
CA PRO A 162 -3.10 -6.13 15.78
C PRO A 162 -3.68 -4.71 15.83
N VAL A 163 -2.85 -3.67 15.98
CA VAL A 163 -3.34 -2.30 16.26
C VAL A 163 -3.75 -1.53 15.00
N ALA A 164 -3.24 -1.94 13.83
CA ALA A 164 -3.52 -1.29 12.57
C ALA A 164 -4.70 -1.93 11.83
N ARG A 165 -5.48 -1.08 11.16
CA ARG A 165 -6.53 -1.45 10.20
C ARG A 165 -6.31 -0.72 8.89
N HIS A 166 -6.69 -1.34 7.79
CA HIS A 166 -6.73 -0.67 6.50
C HIS A 166 -7.90 0.32 6.47
N TYR A 167 -7.73 1.51 5.88
CA TYR A 167 -8.83 2.50 5.80
C TYR A 167 -10.10 1.95 5.12
N LEU A 168 -9.96 1.01 4.17
CA LEU A 168 -11.10 0.35 3.53
C LEU A 168 -11.86 -0.61 4.46
N GLU A 169 -11.21 -1.18 5.49
CA GLU A 169 -11.91 -1.96 6.51
C GLU A 169 -12.88 -1.09 7.31
N LEU A 170 -12.51 0.18 7.52
CA LEU A 170 -13.40 1.17 8.11
C LEU A 170 -14.50 1.51 7.10
N ALA A 171 -14.12 2.03 5.92
CA ALA A 171 -15.05 2.50 4.90
C ALA A 171 -16.17 1.51 4.54
N PHE A 172 -15.86 0.21 4.51
CA PHE A 172 -16.81 -0.84 4.14
C PHE A 172 -17.36 -1.67 5.32
N ARG A 173 -17.09 -1.29 6.58
CA ARG A 173 -17.42 -2.10 7.78
C ARG A 173 -16.94 -3.55 7.70
N THR A 174 -15.82 -3.80 7.04
CA THR A 174 -15.25 -5.14 6.92
C THR A 174 -14.13 -5.33 7.93
N ARG A 175 -13.79 -6.59 8.18
CA ARG A 175 -12.58 -6.94 8.92
C ARG A 175 -11.81 -7.96 8.10
N VAL A 176 -10.52 -7.69 7.93
CA VAL A 176 -9.60 -8.67 7.38
C VAL A 176 -9.16 -9.58 8.53
N ASP A 177 -9.29 -10.89 8.34
CA ASP A 177 -8.72 -11.87 9.26
C ASP A 177 -7.21 -11.97 9.03
N TRP A 178 -6.47 -11.06 9.66
CA TRP A 178 -5.01 -11.00 9.54
C TRP A 178 -4.31 -12.23 10.12
N ASN A 179 -4.91 -12.90 11.12
CA ASN A 179 -4.37 -14.15 11.65
C ASN A 179 -4.45 -15.26 10.60
N GLY A 180 -5.61 -15.39 9.94
CA GLY A 180 -5.80 -16.30 8.82
C GLY A 180 -4.84 -16.01 7.67
N VAL A 181 -4.71 -14.73 7.28
CA VAL A 181 -3.76 -14.31 6.23
C VAL A 181 -2.32 -14.72 6.58
N HIS A 182 -1.86 -14.45 7.81
CA HIS A 182 -0.51 -14.83 8.24
C HIS A 182 -0.31 -16.34 8.26
N ALA A 183 -1.29 -17.11 8.74
CA ALA A 183 -1.23 -18.57 8.74
C ALA A 183 -1.10 -19.13 7.30
N THR A 184 -1.91 -18.64 6.37
CA THR A 184 -1.82 -19.03 4.96
C THR A 184 -0.47 -18.64 4.34
N MET A 185 0.05 -17.46 4.65
CA MET A 185 1.38 -17.04 4.16
C MET A 185 2.50 -17.93 4.70
N GLU A 186 2.48 -18.29 5.98
CA GLU A 186 3.47 -19.20 6.56
C GLU A 186 3.43 -20.59 5.93
N GLU A 187 2.23 -21.11 5.68
CA GLU A 187 2.05 -22.40 5.01
C GLU A 187 2.58 -22.36 3.57
N ALA A 188 2.23 -21.30 2.83
CA ALA A 188 2.74 -21.08 1.47
C ALA A 188 4.28 -21.03 1.46
N LEU A 189 4.90 -20.30 2.39
CA LEU A 189 6.36 -20.20 2.50
C LEU A 189 7.01 -21.54 2.87
N LYS A 190 6.39 -22.35 3.74
CA LYS A 190 6.89 -23.71 4.08
C LYS A 190 6.80 -24.66 2.88
N SER A 191 5.80 -24.48 2.03
CA SER A 191 5.59 -25.26 0.80
C SER A 191 6.37 -24.74 -0.41
N PHE A 192 7.01 -23.57 -0.28
CA PHE A 192 7.71 -22.92 -1.38
C PHE A 192 9.05 -23.62 -1.66
N ASP A 193 9.06 -24.50 -2.66
CA ASP A 193 10.28 -25.05 -3.23
C ASP A 193 10.82 -24.08 -4.27
N ALA A 194 11.98 -23.46 -3.98
CA ALA A 194 12.67 -22.53 -4.87
C ALA A 194 13.36 -23.27 -6.04
N GLY A 195 12.73 -24.31 -6.58
CA GLY A 195 13.13 -24.95 -7.82
C GLY A 195 13.32 -23.89 -8.92
N PRO A 196 14.13 -24.19 -9.96
CA PRO A 196 14.43 -23.21 -11.00
C PRO A 196 13.12 -22.63 -11.54
N VAL A 197 12.90 -21.34 -11.32
CA VAL A 197 11.77 -20.60 -11.86
C VAL A 197 12.01 -20.46 -13.35
N ALA A 198 11.64 -21.50 -14.10
CA ALA A 198 11.60 -21.43 -15.55
C ALA A 198 10.41 -20.56 -15.93
N TYR A 199 10.67 -19.35 -16.42
CA TYR A 199 9.68 -18.48 -17.04
C TYR A 199 9.22 -19.11 -18.39
N THR A 200 8.45 -20.20 -18.34
CA THR A 200 7.95 -20.90 -19.54
C THR A 200 6.62 -20.30 -20.00
N GLY A 201 6.60 -18.99 -20.26
CA GLY A 201 5.37 -18.26 -20.59
C GLY A 201 5.47 -17.25 -21.73
N LEU A 202 6.56 -17.23 -22.50
CA LEU A 202 6.80 -16.17 -23.49
C LEU A 202 6.87 -16.61 -24.97
N GLU A 203 6.65 -17.89 -25.32
CA GLU A 203 6.79 -18.33 -26.73
C GLU A 203 5.49 -18.67 -27.49
N GLU A 204 4.31 -18.73 -26.86
CA GLU A 204 3.08 -19.23 -27.54
C GLU A 204 2.01 -18.20 -27.89
N ARG A 205 2.35 -16.91 -28.03
CA ARG A 205 1.40 -15.90 -28.57
C ARG A 205 1.96 -15.06 -29.72
N SER A 206 2.75 -15.67 -30.60
CA SER A 206 3.15 -15.07 -31.88
C SER A 206 2.40 -15.64 -33.10
N SER A 207 1.36 -16.44 -32.90
CA SER A 207 0.60 -17.07 -34.00
C SER A 207 -0.92 -17.01 -33.82
N LEU A 208 -1.46 -15.79 -33.66
CA LEU A 208 -2.83 -15.50 -34.11
C LEU A 208 -2.76 -14.22 -34.95
N GLY A 209 -2.61 -14.43 -36.26
CA GLY A 209 -2.94 -13.43 -37.28
C GLY A 209 -4.44 -13.38 -37.53
#